data_AF-A0A7L4QX46-F1
#
_entry.id   AF-A0A7L4QX46-F1
#
_cell.length_a   1.000
_cell.length_b   1.000
_cell.length_c   1.000
_cell.angle_alpha   90.00
_cell.angle_beta   90.00
_cell.angle_gamma   90.00
#
_symmetry.space_group_name_H-M   'P 1'
#
loop_
_entity.id
_entity.type
_entity.pdbx_description
1 polymer ?
#
loop_
_entity_poly.entity_id
_entity_poly.type
_entity_poly.pdbx_seq_one_letter_code
_entity_poly.pdbx_strand_id
1 'polypeptide(L)' 'MQECKEALEQLVGKKVTDIRFEVQGREKDCWRFYIDTDDGIFTMTFCREWECPVVSHSPEHF' A
#
# COMPACT_ATOMS: atom_id res chain seq x y z
N MET A 1 0.08 12.72 8.93
CA MET A 1 0.59 11.67 9.85
C MET A 1 -0.49 10.69 10.31
N GLN A 2 -1.66 11.15 10.79
CA GLN A 2 -2.74 10.27 11.28
C GLN A 2 -3.24 9.26 10.22
N GLU A 3 -3.49 9.74 8.99
CA GLU A 3 -4.09 8.94 7.90
C GLU A 3 -3.26 7.72 7.47
N CYS A 4 -1.92 7.79 7.53
CA CYS A 4 -1.04 6.68 7.16
C CYS A 4 -1.04 5.56 8.21
N LYS A 5 -1.13 5.97 9.47
CA LYS A 5 -1.23 5.03 10.59
C LYS A 5 -2.57 4.31 10.54
N GLU A 6 -3.66 5.05 10.30
CA GLU A 6 -5.00 4.49 10.14
C GLU A 6 -5.09 3.52 8.96
N ALA A 7 -4.43 3.84 7.84
CA ALA A 7 -4.38 2.94 6.69
C ALA A 7 -3.63 1.63 7.01
N LEU A 8 -2.47 1.71 7.67
CA LEU A 8 -1.73 0.52 8.11
C LEU A 8 -2.49 -0.27 9.19
N GLU A 9 -3.24 0.39 10.06
CA GLU A 9 -4.11 -0.25 11.05
C GLU A 9 -5.20 -1.12 10.39
N GLN A 10 -5.62 -0.82 9.16
CA GLN A 10 -6.55 -1.68 8.43
C GLN A 10 -5.96 -3.05 8.04
N LEU A 11 -4.63 -3.20 8.04
CA LEU A 11 -4.00 -4.52 7.84
C LEU A 11 -4.03 -5.36 9.12
N VAL A 12 -4.31 -4.77 10.29
CA VAL A 12 -4.34 -5.51 11.56
C VAL A 12 -5.50 -6.51 11.55
N GLY A 13 -5.17 -7.78 11.77
CA GLY A 13 -6.12 -8.88 11.77
C GLY A 13 -6.43 -9.48 10.39
N LYS A 14 -5.92 -8.88 9.30
CA LYS A 14 -6.01 -9.46 7.95
C LYS A 14 -4.89 -10.46 7.71
N LYS A 15 -5.15 -11.49 6.90
CA LYS A 15 -4.13 -12.46 6.52
C LYS A 15 -3.49 -12.02 5.20
N VAL A 16 -2.21 -11.68 5.25
CA VAL A 16 -1.41 -11.42 4.04
C VAL A 16 -1.16 -12.73 3.31
N THR A 17 -1.50 -12.77 2.02
CA THR A 17 -1.35 -13.94 1.14
C THR A 17 -0.18 -13.77 0.17
N ASP A 18 0.06 -12.55 -0.32
CA ASP A 18 1.21 -12.21 -1.17
C ASP A 18 1.63 -10.75 -0.98
N ILE A 19 2.89 -10.46 -1.30
CA ILE A 19 3.43 -9.09 -1.32
C ILE A 19 4.23 -8.88 -2.60
N ARG A 20 3.82 -7.91 -3.41
CA ARG A 20 4.52 -7.51 -4.63
C ARG A 20 5.03 -6.08 -4.51
N PHE A 21 6.21 -5.83 -5.08
CA PHE A 21 6.84 -4.50 -5.06
C PHE A 21 7.20 -4.06 -6.47
N GLU A 22 6.96 -2.79 -6.78
CA GLU A 22 7.33 -2.17 -8.05
C GLU A 22 8.02 -0.83 -7.80
N VAL A 23 9.13 -0.60 -8.50
CA VAL A 23 9.76 0.72 -8.56
C VAL A 23 9.02 1.53 -9.62
N GLN A 24 8.47 2.69 -9.24
CA GLN A 24 7.75 3.55 -10.17
C GLN A 24 8.75 4.25 -11.10
N GLY A 25 8.99 3.65 -12.27
CA GLY A 25 10.11 3.93 -13.19
C GLY A 25 10.19 5.33 -13.85
N ARG A 26 9.56 6.36 -13.31
CA ARG A 26 9.78 7.77 -13.70
C ARG A 26 9.96 8.71 -12.51
N GLU A 27 9.45 8.35 -11.34
CA GLU A 27 9.65 9.07 -10.09
C GLU A 27 10.85 8.43 -9.40
N LYS A 28 12.04 9.01 -9.60
CA LYS A 28 13.24 8.56 -8.89
C LYS A 28 12.94 8.60 -7.39
N ASP A 29 13.01 7.45 -6.73
CA ASP A 29 12.80 7.25 -5.29
C ASP A 29 11.34 7.03 -4.83
N CYS A 30 10.46 6.51 -5.68
CA CYS A 30 9.15 6.00 -5.29
C CYS A 30 9.00 4.48 -5.49
N TRP A 31 8.39 3.82 -4.49
CA TRP A 31 8.09 2.39 -4.45
C TRP A 31 6.60 2.19 -4.25
N ARG A 32 6.04 1.24 -4.97
CA ARG A 32 4.67 0.77 -4.76
C ARG A 32 4.68 -0.64 -4.22
N PHE A 33 3.99 -0.85 -3.11
CA PHE A 33 3.73 -2.13 -2.50
C PHE A 33 2.28 -2.52 -2.77
N TYR A 34 2.08 -3.74 -3.24
CA TYR A 34 0.79 -4.38 -3.35
C TYR A 34 0.77 -5.49 -2.29
N ILE A 35 -0.13 -5.38 -1.33
CA ILE A 35 -0.30 -6.34 -0.25
C ILE A 35 -1.62 -7.04 -0.52
N ASP A 36 -1.53 -8.25 -1.06
CA ASP A 36 -2.68 -9.09 -1.31
C ASP A 36 -3.10 -9.72 0.04
N THR A 37 -4.36 -9.52 0.42
CA THR A 37 -4.95 -10.09 1.63
C THR A 37 -6.12 -10.99 1.29
N ASP A 38 -6.62 -11.74 2.27
CA ASP A 38 -7.85 -12.52 2.14
C ASP A 38 -9.11 -11.67 1.91
N ASP A 39 -9.02 -10.35 2.10
CA ASP A 39 -10.10 -9.36 1.96
C ASP A 39 -9.85 -8.36 0.81
N GLY A 40 -8.86 -8.64 -0.06
CA GLY A 40 -8.53 -7.84 -1.24
C GLY A 40 -7.14 -7.20 -1.21
N ILE A 41 -6.88 -6.30 -2.16
CA ILE A 41 -5.55 -5.73 -2.41
C ILE A 41 -5.39 -4.37 -1.75
N PHE A 42 -4.39 -4.24 -0.91
CA PHE A 42 -3.98 -2.99 -0.29
C PHE A 42 -2.76 -2.44 -1.03
N THR A 43 -2.91 -1.26 -1.66
CA THR A 43 -1.82 -0.64 -2.42
C THR A 43 -1.23 0.52 -1.64
N MET A 44 0.06 0.49 -1.36
CA MET A 44 0.80 1.59 -0.74
C MET A 44 1.82 2.14 -1.69
N THR A 45 1.86 3.47 -1.86
CA THR A 45 2.96 4.14 -2.56
C THR A 45 3.77 4.94 -1.56
N PHE A 46 5.06 4.63 -1.46
CA PHE A 46 6.03 5.33 -0.63
C PHE A 46 7.02 6.06 -1.53
N CYS A 47 7.25 7.34 -1.29
CA CYS A 47 8.30 8.11 -1.94
C CYS A 47 9.27 8.62 -0.87
N ARG A 48 10.56 8.69 -1.18
CA ARG A 48 11.60 9.10 -0.23
C ARG A 48 11.35 10.49 0.38
N GLU A 49 10.77 11.40 -0.38
CA GLU A 49 10.45 12.76 0.07
C GLU A 49 9.13 12.86 0.84
N TRP A 50 8.34 11.78 0.90
CA TRP A 50 7.07 11.78 1.59
C TRP A 50 7.25 11.35 3.04
N GLU A 51 6.72 12.14 3.97
CA GLU A 51 6.63 11.75 5.38
C GLU A 51 5.67 10.58 5.60
N CYS A 52 4.84 10.26 4.61
CA CYS A 52 3.66 9.42 4.77
C CYS A 52 3.28 8.76 3.43
N PRO A 53 3.18 7.42 3.34
CA PRO A 53 2.80 6.75 2.09
C PRO A 53 1.34 7.00 1.76
N VAL A 54 1.04 7.16 0.47
CA VAL A 54 -0.35 7.24 -0.02
C VAL A 54 -0.88 5.82 -0.15
N VAL A 55 -2.02 5.57 0.50
CA VAL A 55 -2.70 4.28 0.44
C VAL A 55 -3.92 4.39 -0.45
N SER A 56 -4.04 3.46 -1.41
CA SER A 56 -5.23 3.31 -2.23
C SER A 56 -5.84 1.94 -1.98
N HIS A 57 -7.14 1.97 -1.68
CA HIS A 57 -7.98 0.79 -1.56
C HIS A 57 -8.73 0.62 -2.87
N SER A 58 -8.43 -0.45 -3.61
CA SER A 58 -9.32 -0.92 -4.66
C SER A 58 -10.07 -2.11 -4.07
N PRO A 59 -11.37 -1.98 -3.74
CA PRO A 59 -12.19 -3.17 -3.53
C PRO A 59 -12.09 -4.01 -4.81
N GLU A 60 -11.69 -5.27 -4.68
CA GLU A 60 -11.57 -6.12 -5.85
C GLU A 60 -12.96 -6.40 -6.47
N HIS A 61 -13.00 -6.34 -7.81
CA HIS A 61 -14.03 -6.82 -8.74
C HIS A 61 -15.31 -5.97 -8.96
N PHE A 62 -15.30 -5.17 -10.04
CA PHE A 62 -16.38 -5.18 -11.02
C PHE A 62 -15.93 -6.00 -12.24
#